data_AF-A0A9E1P2I0-F1
#
_entry.id   AF-A0A9E1P2I0-F1
#
_cell.length_a   1.000
_cell.length_b   1.000
_cell.length_c   1.000
_cell.angle_alpha   90.00
_cell.angle_beta   90.00
_cell.angle_gamma   90.00
#
_symmetry.space_group_name_H-M   'P 1'
#
loop_
_entity.id
_entity.type
_entity.pdbx_description
1 polymer ?
#
loop_
_entity_poly.entity_id
_entity_poly.type
_entity_poly.pdbx_seq_one_letter_code
_entity_poly.pdbx_strand_id
1 'polypeptide(L)' 'MSLSDLNAGMLLKATKVAVIVGSILLVINQFNALFGSEPIRWLPAALTYCVPFCVFITGQIWRDD' A
#
# COMPACT_ATOMS: atom_id res chain seq x y z
N MET A 1 -0.71 18.43 9.37
CA MET A 1 -0.92 17.40 10.44
C MET A 1 0.43 16.97 11.01
N SER A 2 0.66 17.11 12.33
CA SER A 2 1.98 16.81 12.94
C SER A 2 2.13 15.29 13.15
N LEU A 3 3.37 14.78 13.22
CA LEU A 3 3.66 13.36 13.50
C LEU A 3 3.00 12.88 14.80
N SER A 4 2.69 13.80 15.72
CA SER A 4 1.94 13.56 16.96
C SER A 4 0.48 13.16 16.75
N ASP A 5 -0.11 13.48 15.60
CA ASP A 5 -1.53 13.24 15.32
C ASP A 5 -1.75 11.86 14.66
N LEU A 6 -0.66 11.14 14.35
CA LEU A 6 -0.68 9.80 13.77
C LEU A 6 -1.22 8.78 14.77
N ASN A 7 -2.54 8.63 14.81
CA ASN A 7 -3.21 7.71 15.72
C ASN A 7 -3.53 6.36 15.05
N ALA A 8 -3.95 5.40 15.88
CA ALA A 8 -4.32 4.06 15.41
C ALA A 8 -5.42 4.05 14.34
N GLY A 9 -6.37 5.00 14.39
CA GLY A 9 -7.44 5.12 13.40
C GLY A 9 -6.93 5.52 12.01
N MET A 10 -5.97 6.44 11.95
CA MET A 10 -5.29 6.84 10.72
C MET A 10 -4.51 5.66 10.12
N LEU A 11 -3.73 4.98 10.95
CA LEU A 11 -2.94 3.81 10.55
C LEU A 11 -3.83 2.69 10.02
N LEU A 12 -5.00 2.47 10.63
CA LEU A 12 -5.97 1.48 10.16
C LEU A 12 -6.55 1.87 8.79
N LYS A 13 -6.87 3.15 8.56
CA LYS A 13 -7.33 3.63 7.25
C LYS A 13 -6.25 3.45 6.19
N ALA A 14 -5.01 3.85 6.50
CA ALA A 14 -3.86 3.68 5.61
C ALA A 14 -3.64 2.20 5.26
N THR A 15 -3.72 1.31 6.26
CA THR A 15 -3.59 -0.14 6.07
C THR A 15 -4.71 -0.69 5.19
N LYS A 16 -5.97 -0.26 5.38
CA LYS A 16 -7.09 -0.67 4.53
C LYS A 16 -6.87 -0.27 3.07
N VAL A 17 -6.44 0.97 2.83
CA VAL A 17 -6.11 1.45 1.48
C VAL A 17 -4.97 0.64 0.88
N ALA A 18 -3.90 0.41 1.65
CA ALA A 18 -2.75 -0.37 1.23
C ALA A 18 -3.12 -1.81 0.85
N VAL A 19 -3.98 -2.47 1.63
CA VAL A 19 -4.44 -3.83 1.34
C VAL A 19 -5.30 -3.86 0.08
N ILE A 20 -6.28 -2.97 -0.06
CA ILE A 20 -7.19 -2.97 -1.21
C ILE A 20 -6.43 -2.63 -2.49
N VAL A 21 -5.75 -1.48 -2.52
CA VAL A 21 -5.01 -1.02 -3.69
C VAL A 21 -3.83 -1.95 -3.97
N GLY A 22 -3.11 -2.38 -2.93
CA GLY A 22 -1.97 -3.28 -3.08
C GLY A 22 -2.36 -4.66 -3.58
N SER A 23 -3.53 -5.20 -3.22
CA SER A 23 -4.02 -6.47 -3.78
C SER A 23 -4.34 -6.34 -5.26
N ILE A 24 -5.00 -5.25 -5.66
CA ILE A 24 -5.27 -4.96 -7.07
C ILE A 24 -3.95 -4.84 -7.84
N LEU A 25 -3.00 -4.06 -7.31
CA LEU A 25 -1.68 -3.85 -7.93
C LEU A 25 -0.88 -5.16 -8.00
N LEU A 26 -0.93 -6.01 -6.98
CA LEU A 26 -0.26 -7.31 -6.98
C LEU A 26 -0.83 -8.21 -8.08
N VAL A 27 -2.15 -8.27 -8.21
CA VAL A 27 -2.83 -9.06 -9.25
C VAL A 27 -2.44 -8.58 -10.64
N ILE A 28 -2.45 -7.28 -10.92
CA ILE A 28 -2.10 -6.80 -12.27
C ILE A 28 -0.60 -6.87 -12.57
N ASN A 29 0.26 -6.63 -11.58
CA ASN A 29 1.71 -6.54 -11.77
C ASN A 29 2.39 -7.91 -11.80
N GLN A 30 1.77 -8.92 -11.18
CA GLN A 30 2.29 -10.28 -11.10
C GLN A 30 1.23 -11.34 -11.42
N PHE A 31 0.26 -11.02 -12.28
CA PHE A 31 -0.81 -11.94 -12.68
C PHE A 31 -0.27 -13.32 -13.06
N ASN A 32 0.75 -13.35 -13.92
CA ASN A 32 1.34 -14.60 -14.40
C ASN A 32 2.15 -15.36 -13.33
N ALA A 33 2.63 -14.67 -12.29
CA ALA A 33 3.28 -15.34 -11.16
C ALA A 33 2.27 -15.87 -10.13
N LEU A 34 1.04 -15.33 -10.10
CA LEU A 34 -0.04 -15.80 -9.23
C LEU A 34 -0.85 -16.95 -9.87
N PHE A 35 -1.11 -16.86 -11.17
CA PHE A 35 -2.00 -17.78 -11.88
C PHE A 35 -1.31 -18.59 -12.99
N GLY A 36 -0.05 -18.28 -13.30
CA GLY A 36 0.76 -19.00 -14.28
C GLY A 36 1.91 -19.75 -13.62
N SER A 37 2.98 -19.96 -14.37
CA SER A 37 4.16 -20.73 -13.95
C SER A 37 5.40 -19.86 -13.71
N GLU A 38 5.22 -18.54 -13.57
CA GLU A 38 6.32 -17.60 -13.37
C GLU A 38 6.64 -17.44 -11.86
N PRO A 39 7.91 -17.28 -11.46
CA PRO A 39 8.25 -17.07 -10.06
C PRO A 39 7.77 -15.72 -9.54
N ILE A 40 7.25 -15.71 -8.30
CA ILE A 40 6.83 -14.47 -7.61
C ILE A 40 8.06 -13.57 -7.37
N ARG A 41 7.92 -12.31 -7.77
CA ARG A 41 8.93 -11.27 -7.51
C ARG A 41 8.61 -10.62 -6.17
N TRP A 42 9.19 -11.15 -5.10
CA TRP A 42 8.89 -10.75 -3.72
C TRP A 42 9.06 -9.26 -3.43
N LEU A 43 10.13 -8.64 -3.91
CA LEU A 43 10.38 -7.21 -3.66
C LEU A 43 9.28 -6.33 -4.30
N PRO A 44 8.96 -6.46 -5.60
CA PRO A 44 7.80 -5.75 -6.16
C PRO A 44 6.47 -6.08 -5.48
N ALA A 45 6.26 -7.34 -5.06
CA ALA A 45 5.04 -7.76 -4.36
C ALA A 45 4.89 -7.13 -2.98
N ALA A 46 5.98 -6.87 -2.26
CA ALA A 46 5.96 -6.14 -1.00
C ALA A 46 5.71 -4.64 -1.24
N LEU A 47 6.38 -4.07 -2.25
CA LEU A 47 6.25 -2.65 -2.59
C LEU A 47 4.84 -2.28 -3.05
N THR A 48 4.09 -3.19 -3.67
CA THR A 48 2.68 -2.95 -4.04
C THR A 48 1.80 -2.64 -2.83
N TYR A 49 2.15 -3.07 -1.62
CA TYR A 49 1.46 -2.68 -0.39
C TYR A 49 2.13 -1.49 0.31
N CYS A 50 3.46 -1.45 0.34
CA CYS A 50 4.20 -0.39 1.04
C CYS A 50 3.97 0.99 0.42
N VAL A 51 3.95 1.09 -0.90
CA VAL A 51 3.77 2.36 -1.62
C VAL A 51 2.40 2.99 -1.32
N PRO A 52 1.25 2.31 -1.51
CA PRO A 52 -0.04 2.92 -1.21
C PRO A 52 -0.23 3.25 0.28
N PHE A 53 0.39 2.51 1.20
CA PHE A 53 0.43 2.90 2.62
C PHE A 53 1.13 4.25 2.81
N CYS A 54 2.37 4.38 2.31
CA CYS A 54 3.15 5.60 2.44
C CYS A 54 2.46 6.78 1.75
N VAL A 55 1.96 6.59 0.52
CA VAL A 55 1.25 7.62 -0.24
C VAL A 55 0.02 8.11 0.52
N PHE A 56 -0.75 7.20 1.13
CA PHE A 56 -1.91 7.60 1.94
C PHE A 56 -1.49 8.49 3.11
N ILE A 57 -0.49 8.07 3.91
CA ILE A 57 -0.01 8.85 5.05
C ILE A 57 0.54 10.21 4.60
N THR A 58 1.38 10.23 3.56
CA THR A 58 2.00 11.47 3.05
C THR A 58 0.95 12.43 2.50
N GLY A 59 -0.08 11.92 1.81
CA GLY A 59 -1.20 12.72 1.31
C GLY A 59 -2.17 13.19 2.39
N GLN A 60 -2.17 12.57 3.58
CA GLN A 60 -2.86 13.12 4.75
C GLN A 60 -2.07 14.24 5.40
N ILE A 61 -0.74 14.08 5.53
CA ILE A 61 0.13 15.14 6.07
C ILE A 61 -0.02 16.42 5.26
N TRP A 62 0.12 16.33 3.93
CA TRP A 62 0.03 17.47 3.01
C TRP A 62 -1.34 18.14 2.89
N ARG A 63 -2.43 17.45 3.24
CA ARG A 63 -3.78 18.03 3.12
C ARG A 63 -4.12 18.97 4.29
N ASP A 64 -3.38 18.84 5.38
CA ASP A 64 -3.61 19.55 6.63
C ASP A 64 -2.54 20.64 6.89
N ASP A 65 -1.77 21.03 5.86
CA ASP A 65 -0.80 22.14 5.85
C ASP A 65 -1.28 23.26 4.90
#